data_AF-A0A8J7QDZ7-F1
#
_entry.id   AF-A0A8J7QDZ7-F1
#
_cell.length_a   1.000
_cell.length_b   1.000
_cell.length_c   1.000
_cell.angle_alpha   90.00
_cell.angle_beta   90.00
_cell.angle_gamma   90.00
#
_symmetry.space_group_name_H-M   'P 1'
#
loop_
_entity.id
_entity.type
_entity.pdbx_description
1 polymer ?
#
loop_
_entity_poly.entity_id
_entity_poly.type
_entity_poly.pdbx_seq_one_letter_code
_entity_poly.pdbx_strand_id
1 'polypeptide(L)'
;MEQQPPWHLLPADPRGFFGLTRDMTRRDLKRRYVALLKRFKPEHHPHEFMTLRAAYEKLCAELDQIAAEASLVEQVLPPEPKPAPMPRGTPLQSMHNVEPEMCYRHLTDQRKKEPEHYVLLAFLSDVIDHGEPHAFLRWVLFGLNQFPDDPALNRLFDEVLLGVEPHGYDTVLRILADTCEPRLFYQLALAPFATLLTVLPFAQWKTLLFDCESRLRAERLPFRLPFMVELARRGFWRADASWLHQFFEYFDHQLDAVDDELEMDLDLLEIAWAYRLEWSEKTETTPLALLLHQQMQACFAADTPAVQSALERLCLTLKEHALLLTEEPDDGGWVNFEHLLNRLLERYAPYYREEDGVPARVADYLVRHFLVELEVSGEKQFIIWLWRYAVLATWGGLLFLAIALPLWFSFYVLAALPSAAKGLLFFVGLYASRFLFEWLPISDYYRRFQIWFGERMYRTHWRIETLQFLSRSGLSFDHFVALLKEMPKEQNVPRWYLTLLEEDRVLALFARAQCLTGDWWRWRSGYLS
;
A
#
# COMPACT_ATOMS: atom_id res chain seq x y z
N MET A 1 -15.45 -7.53 36.59
CA MET A 1 -14.75 -6.40 37.21
C MET A 1 -13.42 -6.27 36.50
N GLU A 2 -13.32 -5.39 35.51
CA GLU A 2 -12.07 -5.20 34.75
C GLU A 2 -11.02 -4.56 35.65
N GLN A 3 -9.92 -5.27 35.87
CA GLN A 3 -8.79 -4.76 36.64
C GLN A 3 -8.21 -3.52 35.93
N GLN A 4 -7.98 -2.45 36.68
CA GLN A 4 -7.27 -1.29 36.15
C GLN A 4 -5.85 -1.70 35.75
N PRO A 5 -5.33 -1.20 34.60
CA PRO A 5 -3.96 -1.50 34.19
C PRO A 5 -2.95 -1.10 35.28
N PRO A 6 -1.84 -1.83 35.45
CA PRO A 6 -0.85 -1.57 36.50
C PRO A 6 0.06 -0.38 36.14
N TRP A 7 -0.51 0.83 36.08
CA TRP A 7 0.19 2.06 35.67
C TRP A 7 1.45 2.38 36.48
N HIS A 8 1.54 1.90 37.72
CA HIS A 8 2.72 2.05 38.59
C HIS A 8 3.98 1.35 38.06
N LEU A 9 3.85 0.45 37.08
CA LEU A 9 4.98 -0.23 36.45
C LEU A 9 5.68 0.65 35.39
N LEU A 10 5.01 1.69 34.86
CA LEU A 10 5.64 2.61 33.91
C LEU A 10 6.29 3.79 34.65
N PRO A 11 7.47 4.30 34.19
CA PRO A 11 8.26 3.86 33.02
C PRO A 11 9.32 2.78 33.35
N ALA A 12 9.38 2.31 34.60
CA ALA A 12 10.47 1.48 35.12
C ALA A 12 10.49 0.06 34.54
N ASP A 13 9.32 -0.56 34.36
CA ASP A 13 9.14 -1.90 33.81
C ASP A 13 8.02 -1.94 32.75
N PRO A 14 8.33 -1.52 31.50
CA PRO A 14 7.39 -1.61 30.38
C PRO A 14 6.96 -3.05 30.09
N ARG A 15 7.83 -4.04 30.28
CA ARG A 15 7.51 -5.45 30.01
C ARG A 15 6.47 -5.96 30.99
N GLY A 16 6.63 -5.66 32.28
CA GLY A 16 5.66 -5.98 33.32
C GLY A 16 4.33 -5.25 33.13
N PHE A 17 4.35 -3.98 32.69
CA PHE A 17 3.12 -3.23 32.38
C PHE A 17 2.31 -3.89 31.25
N PHE A 18 2.98 -4.25 30.17
CA PHE A 18 2.36 -5.02 29.10
C PHE A 18 2.26 -6.51 29.44
N GLY A 19 2.62 -6.97 30.64
CA GLY A 19 2.57 -8.37 31.07
C GLY A 19 3.26 -9.36 30.13
N LEU A 20 4.37 -8.95 29.51
CA LEU A 20 5.11 -9.72 28.51
C LEU A 20 6.07 -10.72 29.20
N THR A 21 6.14 -11.94 28.67
CA THR A 21 7.13 -12.95 29.05
C THR A 21 8.40 -12.83 28.18
N ARG A 22 9.49 -13.52 28.57
CA ARG A 22 10.80 -13.40 27.88
C ARG A 22 10.80 -13.86 26.43
N ASP A 23 9.87 -14.72 26.05
CA ASP A 23 9.81 -15.37 24.72
C ASP A 23 8.80 -14.70 23.78
N MET A 24 8.23 -13.56 24.18
CA MET A 24 7.18 -12.89 23.41
C MET A 24 7.72 -12.07 22.26
N THR A 25 6.95 -12.05 21.17
CA THR A 25 7.31 -11.45 19.90
C THR A 25 6.86 -9.98 19.83
N ARG A 26 7.41 -9.22 18.87
CA ARG A 26 6.98 -7.84 18.58
C ARG A 26 5.47 -7.74 18.31
N ARG A 27 4.90 -8.79 17.72
CA ARG A 27 3.46 -8.94 17.47
C ARG A 27 2.64 -8.92 18.76
N ASP A 28 3.10 -9.61 19.80
CA ASP A 28 2.38 -9.64 21.07
C ASP A 28 2.40 -8.29 21.82
N LEU A 29 3.50 -7.54 21.70
CA LEU A 29 3.63 -6.18 22.21
C LEU A 29 2.64 -5.23 21.48
N LYS A 30 2.59 -5.29 20.15
CA LYS A 30 1.64 -4.49 19.33
C LYS A 30 0.19 -4.77 19.71
N ARG A 31 -0.17 -6.04 19.92
CA ARG A 31 -1.52 -6.45 20.36
C ARG A 31 -1.95 -5.80 21.67
N ARG A 32 -1.13 -5.91 22.71
CA ARG A 32 -1.46 -5.36 24.03
C ARG A 32 -1.50 -3.84 24.01
N TYR A 33 -0.66 -3.22 23.19
CA TYR A 33 -0.71 -1.79 22.95
C TYR A 33 -2.02 -1.35 22.26
N VAL A 34 -2.43 -2.00 21.17
CA VAL A 34 -3.68 -1.68 20.45
C VAL A 34 -4.92 -1.91 21.33
N ALA A 35 -4.96 -2.98 22.13
CA ALA A 35 -6.05 -3.22 23.08
C ALA A 35 -6.17 -2.09 24.11
N LEU A 36 -5.03 -1.57 24.60
CA LEU A 36 -5.01 -0.41 25.51
C LEU A 36 -5.38 0.89 24.79
N LEU A 37 -5.01 1.06 23.52
CA LEU A 37 -5.43 2.22 22.71
C LEU A 37 -6.94 2.27 22.48
N LYS A 38 -7.61 1.12 22.30
CA LYS A 38 -9.08 1.07 22.19
C LYS A 38 -9.76 1.60 23.47
N ARG A 39 -9.13 1.43 24.64
CA ARG A 39 -9.62 1.89 25.96
C ARG A 39 -9.19 3.32 26.29
N PHE A 40 -7.96 3.70 25.98
CA PHE A 40 -7.37 4.99 26.30
C PHE A 40 -7.18 5.82 25.02
N LYS A 41 -8.31 6.25 24.44
CA LYS A 41 -8.31 7.10 23.24
C LYS A 41 -7.63 8.45 23.55
N PRO A 42 -6.83 9.00 22.61
CA PRO A 42 -6.07 10.24 22.82
C PRO A 42 -6.97 11.45 23.13
N GLU A 43 -8.20 11.45 22.63
CA GLU A 43 -9.20 12.52 22.85
C GLU A 43 -9.65 12.63 24.32
N HIS A 44 -9.65 11.52 25.06
CA HIS A 44 -10.14 11.46 26.44
C HIS A 44 -9.03 11.24 27.47
N HIS A 45 -7.92 10.62 27.05
CA HIS A 45 -6.81 10.20 27.93
C HIS A 45 -5.45 10.51 27.30
N PRO A 46 -5.11 11.80 27.06
CA PRO A 46 -3.90 12.17 26.33
C PRO A 46 -2.61 11.80 27.08
N HIS A 47 -2.60 11.89 28.41
CA HIS A 47 -1.41 11.60 29.22
C HIS A 47 -1.11 10.10 29.27
N GLU A 48 -2.14 9.29 29.46
CA GLU A 48 -2.08 7.83 29.42
C GLU A 48 -1.65 7.34 28.04
N PHE A 49 -2.20 7.94 26.97
CA PHE A 49 -1.80 7.64 25.59
C PHE A 49 -0.31 7.92 25.35
N MET A 50 0.20 9.09 25.75
CA MET A 50 1.63 9.42 25.59
C MET A 50 2.52 8.44 26.37
N THR A 51 2.09 8.06 27.56
CA THR A 51 2.82 7.10 28.42
C THR A 51 2.85 5.71 27.80
N LEU A 52 1.73 5.24 27.25
CA LEU A 52 1.62 3.97 26.52
C LEU A 52 2.52 3.95 25.28
N ARG A 53 2.49 5.03 24.49
CA ARG A 53 3.30 5.15 23.28
C ARG A 53 4.79 5.11 23.58
N ALA A 54 5.25 5.86 24.58
CA ALA A 54 6.65 5.86 24.99
C ALA A 54 7.11 4.48 25.47
N ALA A 55 6.27 3.76 26.21
CA ALA A 55 6.56 2.40 26.67
C ALA A 55 6.62 1.38 25.52
N TYR A 56 5.73 1.51 24.54
CA TYR A 56 5.70 0.69 23.34
C TYR A 56 6.94 0.90 22.46
N GLU A 57 7.26 2.16 22.14
CA GLU A 57 8.42 2.51 21.31
C GLU A 57 9.74 2.01 21.93
N LYS A 58 9.88 2.13 23.26
CA LYS A 58 11.05 1.61 23.99
C LYS A 58 11.20 0.09 23.83
N LEU A 59 10.10 -0.67 23.92
CA LEU A 59 10.16 -2.13 23.79
C LEU A 59 10.35 -2.60 22.35
N CYS A 60 9.81 -1.89 21.36
CA CYS A 60 10.11 -2.15 19.95
C CYS A 60 11.61 -2.03 19.68
N ALA A 61 12.25 -0.96 20.17
CA ALA A 61 13.69 -0.76 20.00
C ALA A 61 14.53 -1.88 20.65
N GLU A 62 14.11 -2.39 21.81
CA GLU A 62 14.77 -3.53 22.46
C GLU A 62 14.63 -4.82 21.65
N LEU A 63 13.46 -5.10 21.08
CA LEU A 63 13.20 -6.31 20.29
C LEU A 63 13.96 -6.28 18.96
N ASP A 64 14.06 -5.13 18.30
CA ASP A 64 14.79 -4.97 17.05
C ASP A 64 16.31 -5.19 17.25
N GLN A 65 16.85 -4.78 18.40
CA GLN A 65 18.25 -5.09 18.77
C GLN A 65 18.49 -6.60 18.95
N ILE A 66 17.57 -7.29 19.63
CA ILE A 66 17.67 -8.75 19.85
C ILE A 66 17.57 -9.51 18.52
N ALA A 67 16.68 -9.09 17.63
CA ALA A 67 16.54 -9.71 16.30
C ALA A 67 17.79 -9.50 15.43
N ALA A 68 18.40 -8.31 15.48
CA ALA A 68 19.65 -8.03 14.78
C ALA A 68 20.82 -8.90 15.31
N GLU A 69 20.89 -9.12 16.63
CA GLU A 69 21.88 -9.99 17.25
C GLU A 69 21.66 -11.48 16.89
N ALA A 70 20.41 -11.95 16.82
CA ALA A 70 20.08 -13.32 16.44
C ALA A 70 20.40 -13.61 14.95
N SER A 71 20.13 -12.66 14.05
CA SER A 71 20.42 -12.80 12.61
C SER A 71 21.92 -12.92 12.31
N LEU A 72 22.78 -12.28 13.12
CA LEU A 72 24.24 -12.41 13.04
C LEU A 72 24.74 -13.81 13.45
N VAL A 73 23.99 -14.53 14.29
CA VAL A 73 24.35 -15.89 14.77
C VAL A 73 23.94 -16.96 13.76
N GLU A 74 22.83 -16.77 13.05
CA GLU A 74 22.29 -17.76 12.11
C GLU A 74 23.08 -17.83 10.78
N GLN A 75 23.82 -16.79 10.42
CA GLN A 75 24.75 -16.80 9.28
C GLN A 75 26.01 -17.68 9.48
N VAL A 76 26.19 -18.28 10.66
CA VAL A 76 27.38 -19.08 11.00
C VAL A 76 27.13 -20.60 10.88
N LEU A 77 25.89 -21.07 10.72
CA LEU A 77 25.62 -22.51 10.56
C LEU A 77 25.54 -22.97 9.09
N PRO A 78 26.21 -24.08 8.71
CA PRO A 78 26.07 -24.66 7.38
C PRO A 78 24.67 -25.27 7.17
N PRO A 79 24.12 -25.24 5.95
CA PRO A 79 22.80 -25.82 5.66
C PRO A 79 22.81 -27.34 5.82
N GLU A 80 21.77 -27.88 6.48
CA GLU A 80 21.56 -29.32 6.58
C GLU A 80 21.30 -29.96 5.19
N PRO A 81 21.84 -31.17 4.94
CA PRO A 81 21.70 -31.84 3.66
C PRO A 81 20.26 -32.37 3.47
N LYS A 82 19.62 -31.94 2.36
CA LYS A 82 18.37 -32.52 1.86
C LYS A 82 18.52 -34.05 1.68
N PRO A 83 17.60 -34.87 2.22
CA PRO A 83 17.63 -36.31 1.99
C PRO A 83 17.33 -36.62 0.51
N ALA A 84 18.12 -37.52 -0.07
CA ALA A 84 17.99 -37.95 -1.45
C ALA A 84 16.69 -38.76 -1.68
N PRO A 85 16.02 -38.61 -2.84
CA PRO A 85 14.83 -39.39 -3.17
C PRO A 85 15.22 -40.86 -3.42
N MET A 86 14.56 -41.78 -2.70
CA MET A 86 14.65 -43.21 -3.01
C MET A 86 13.91 -43.54 -4.31
N PRO A 87 14.33 -44.58 -5.06
CA PRO A 87 13.66 -45.00 -6.28
C PRO A 87 12.32 -45.68 -5.94
N ARG A 88 11.21 -45.10 -6.43
CA ARG A 88 9.87 -45.72 -6.37
C ARG A 88 9.80 -46.84 -7.40
N GLY A 89 9.53 -48.07 -6.95
CA GLY A 89 9.27 -49.21 -7.83
C GLY A 89 7.85 -49.12 -8.38
N THR A 90 7.72 -49.14 -9.71
CA THR A 90 6.44 -49.07 -10.44
C THR A 90 5.58 -50.33 -10.24
N PRO A 91 4.37 -50.24 -9.63
CA PRO A 91 3.40 -51.33 -9.54
C PRO A 91 2.53 -51.46 -10.81
N LEU A 92 2.68 -50.57 -11.79
CA LEU A 92 1.86 -50.54 -13.01
C LEU A 92 2.11 -51.70 -14.00
N GLN A 93 3.25 -52.38 -13.92
CA GLN A 93 3.58 -53.45 -14.89
C GLN A 93 2.94 -54.81 -14.56
N SER A 94 2.43 -55.03 -13.34
CA SER A 94 1.81 -56.30 -12.95
C SER A 94 0.31 -56.41 -13.20
N MET A 95 -0.35 -55.36 -13.71
CA MET A 95 -1.83 -55.31 -13.80
C MET A 95 -2.42 -55.54 -15.20
N HIS A 96 -1.61 -55.86 -16.21
CA HIS A 96 -2.10 -55.97 -17.60
C HIS A 96 -3.05 -57.16 -17.89
N ASN A 97 -3.28 -58.07 -16.93
CA ASN A 97 -4.03 -59.33 -17.17
C ASN A 97 -5.14 -59.62 -16.14
N VAL A 98 -5.57 -58.65 -15.32
CA VAL A 98 -6.57 -58.88 -14.27
C VAL A 98 -7.86 -58.12 -14.59
N GLU A 99 -9.02 -58.77 -14.41
CA GLU A 99 -10.33 -58.12 -14.58
C GLU A 99 -10.45 -56.87 -13.69
N PRO A 100 -10.89 -55.71 -14.24
CA PRO A 100 -10.93 -54.44 -13.52
C PRO A 100 -11.66 -54.50 -12.18
N GLU A 101 -12.78 -55.23 -12.11
CA GLU A 101 -13.58 -55.40 -10.89
C GLU A 101 -12.82 -56.12 -9.77
N MET A 102 -12.02 -57.13 -10.11
CA MET A 102 -11.22 -57.88 -9.14
C MET A 102 -10.07 -57.01 -8.60
N CYS A 103 -9.45 -56.19 -9.46
CA CYS A 103 -8.47 -55.20 -9.05
C CYS A 103 -9.06 -54.14 -8.12
N TYR A 104 -10.25 -53.62 -8.45
CA TYR A 104 -10.93 -52.63 -7.62
C TYR A 104 -11.26 -53.18 -6.22
N ARG A 105 -11.82 -54.39 -6.13
CA ARG A 105 -12.09 -55.05 -4.84
C ARG A 105 -10.81 -55.28 -4.05
N HIS A 106 -9.77 -55.80 -4.71
CA HIS A 106 -8.49 -56.06 -4.06
C HIS A 106 -7.86 -54.78 -3.48
N LEU A 107 -7.80 -53.70 -4.26
CA LEU A 107 -7.24 -52.42 -3.82
C LEU A 107 -8.10 -51.77 -2.73
N THR A 108 -9.43 -51.92 -2.80
CA THR A 108 -10.34 -51.39 -1.77
C THR A 108 -10.10 -52.08 -0.43
N ASP A 109 -9.94 -53.41 -0.43
CA ASP A 109 -9.73 -54.22 0.78
C ASP A 109 -8.33 -54.06 1.42
N GLN A 110 -7.35 -53.53 0.69
CA GLN A 110 -6.00 -53.30 1.22
C GLN A 110 -6.02 -52.28 2.37
N ARG A 111 -5.50 -52.67 3.54
CA ARG A 111 -5.41 -51.79 4.74
C ARG A 111 -4.36 -50.69 4.64
N LYS A 112 -3.25 -50.96 3.94
CA LYS A 112 -2.18 -49.97 3.69
C LYS A 112 -2.24 -49.58 2.23
N LYS A 113 -2.60 -48.31 1.97
CA LYS A 113 -2.67 -47.75 0.63
C LYS A 113 -1.54 -46.73 0.45
N GLU A 114 -0.91 -46.77 -0.72
CA GLU A 114 0.05 -45.76 -1.18
C GLU A 114 -0.67 -44.78 -2.13
N PRO A 115 -0.11 -43.60 -2.44
CA PRO A 115 -0.75 -42.62 -3.33
C PRO A 115 -1.17 -43.23 -4.68
N GLU A 116 -0.33 -44.12 -5.23
CA GLU A 116 -0.58 -44.80 -6.50
C GLU A 116 -1.82 -45.71 -6.46
N HIS A 117 -2.14 -46.29 -5.31
CA HIS A 117 -3.36 -47.09 -5.14
C HIS A 117 -4.61 -46.21 -5.22
N TYR A 118 -4.56 -44.98 -4.72
CA TYR A 118 -5.70 -44.04 -4.82
C TYR A 118 -5.90 -43.55 -6.24
N VAL A 119 -4.81 -43.29 -6.98
CA VAL A 119 -4.86 -42.97 -8.40
C VAL A 119 -5.52 -44.11 -9.19
N LEU A 120 -5.08 -45.35 -8.97
CA LEU A 120 -5.65 -46.52 -9.62
C LEU A 120 -7.12 -46.74 -9.24
N LEU A 121 -7.49 -46.57 -7.97
CA LEU A 121 -8.89 -46.67 -7.53
C LEU A 121 -9.78 -45.62 -8.19
N ALA A 122 -9.29 -44.39 -8.35
CA ALA A 122 -10.01 -43.34 -9.07
C ALA A 122 -10.28 -43.76 -10.52
N PHE A 123 -9.24 -44.15 -11.27
CA PHE A 123 -9.40 -44.61 -12.65
C PHE A 123 -10.31 -45.85 -12.78
N LEU A 124 -10.14 -46.84 -11.89
CA LEU A 124 -10.99 -48.04 -11.91
C LEU A 124 -12.45 -47.71 -11.59
N SER A 125 -12.73 -46.73 -10.73
CA SER A 125 -14.09 -46.31 -10.40
C SER A 125 -14.81 -45.59 -11.54
N ASP A 126 -14.07 -45.02 -12.50
CA ASP A 126 -14.66 -44.42 -13.71
C ASP A 126 -14.99 -45.48 -14.77
N VAL A 127 -14.19 -46.56 -14.81
CA VAL A 127 -14.40 -47.69 -15.73
C VAL A 127 -15.52 -48.61 -15.25
N ILE A 128 -15.67 -48.77 -13.94
CA ILE A 128 -16.66 -49.66 -13.34
C ILE A 128 -17.85 -48.84 -12.85
N ASP A 129 -18.96 -48.87 -13.59
CA ASP A 129 -20.18 -48.16 -13.23
C ASP A 129 -20.85 -48.82 -12.01
N HIS A 130 -20.49 -48.34 -10.82
CA HIS A 130 -21.04 -48.80 -9.55
C HIS A 130 -22.30 -48.02 -9.11
N GLY A 131 -22.80 -47.08 -9.93
CA GLY A 131 -23.94 -46.24 -9.57
C GLY A 131 -23.67 -45.22 -8.44
N GLU A 132 -22.42 -45.09 -7.98
CA GLU A 132 -22.00 -44.04 -7.06
C GLU A 132 -21.64 -42.77 -7.84
N PRO A 133 -22.41 -41.67 -7.70
CA PRO A 133 -22.08 -40.44 -8.40
C PRO A 133 -20.74 -39.88 -7.92
N HIS A 134 -19.89 -39.48 -8.88
CA HIS A 134 -18.58 -38.87 -8.64
C HIS A 134 -17.58 -39.74 -7.84
N ALA A 135 -17.65 -41.07 -8.02
CA ALA A 135 -16.74 -42.01 -7.37
C ALA A 135 -15.25 -41.68 -7.65
N PHE A 136 -14.92 -41.27 -8.87
CA PHE A 136 -13.58 -40.83 -9.25
C PHE A 136 -13.06 -39.72 -8.32
N LEU A 137 -13.81 -38.63 -8.20
CA LEU A 137 -13.44 -37.49 -7.36
C LEU A 137 -13.30 -37.91 -5.90
N ARG A 138 -14.22 -38.72 -5.38
CA ARG A 138 -14.16 -39.20 -3.99
C ARG A 138 -12.86 -39.96 -3.69
N TRP A 139 -12.42 -40.84 -4.59
CA TRP A 139 -11.16 -41.57 -4.40
C TRP A 139 -9.93 -40.67 -4.44
N VAL A 140 -9.91 -39.67 -5.32
CA VAL A 140 -8.85 -38.64 -5.34
C VAL A 140 -8.82 -37.88 -4.01
N LEU A 141 -9.98 -37.45 -3.50
CA LEU A 141 -10.08 -36.73 -2.21
C LEU A 141 -9.70 -37.62 -1.01
N PHE A 142 -10.07 -38.89 -1.01
CA PHE A 142 -9.61 -39.83 0.02
C PHE A 142 -8.09 -40.00 0.00
N GLY A 143 -7.48 -40.02 -1.19
CA GLY A 143 -6.04 -40.01 -1.36
C GLY A 143 -5.40 -38.74 -0.80
N LEU A 144 -5.92 -37.57 -1.17
CA LEU A 144 -5.41 -36.27 -0.72
C LEU A 144 -5.56 -36.05 0.80
N ASN A 145 -6.62 -36.55 1.41
CA ASN A 145 -6.75 -36.52 2.88
C ASN A 145 -5.61 -37.27 3.59
N GLN A 146 -5.11 -38.36 2.99
CA GLN A 146 -4.00 -39.15 3.55
C GLN A 146 -2.63 -38.63 3.10
N PHE A 147 -2.54 -38.10 1.88
CA PHE A 147 -1.31 -37.60 1.25
C PHE A 147 -1.54 -36.22 0.62
N PRO A 148 -1.64 -35.14 1.41
CA PRO A 148 -2.00 -33.80 0.92
C PRO A 148 -1.01 -33.23 -0.09
N ASP A 149 0.28 -33.53 0.08
CA ASP A 149 1.37 -32.96 -0.73
C ASP A 149 1.75 -33.85 -1.93
N ASP A 150 0.98 -34.89 -2.25
CA ASP A 150 1.30 -35.75 -3.38
C ASP A 150 1.02 -35.04 -4.72
N PRO A 151 2.02 -34.89 -5.61
CA PRO A 151 1.87 -34.12 -6.83
C PRO A 151 0.99 -34.81 -7.87
N ALA A 152 0.85 -36.14 -7.85
CA ALA A 152 0.02 -36.84 -8.83
C ALA A 152 -1.46 -36.68 -8.51
N LEU A 153 -1.84 -36.82 -7.23
CA LEU A 153 -3.21 -36.63 -6.77
C LEU A 153 -3.67 -35.18 -6.95
N ASN A 154 -2.81 -34.18 -6.65
CA ASN A 154 -3.13 -32.77 -6.88
C ASN A 154 -3.35 -32.47 -8.37
N ARG A 155 -2.49 -32.98 -9.26
CA ARG A 155 -2.69 -32.82 -10.72
C ARG A 155 -4.00 -33.44 -11.21
N LEU A 156 -4.36 -34.64 -10.73
CA LEU A 156 -5.62 -35.28 -11.11
C LEU A 156 -6.83 -34.46 -10.64
N PHE A 157 -6.74 -33.88 -9.43
CA PHE A 157 -7.78 -32.98 -8.96
C PHE A 157 -7.88 -31.72 -9.82
N ASP A 158 -6.75 -31.10 -10.17
CA ASP A 158 -6.72 -29.93 -11.06
C ASP A 158 -7.29 -30.26 -12.45
N GLU A 159 -6.97 -31.44 -13.01
CA GLU A 159 -7.55 -31.93 -14.27
C GLU A 159 -9.07 -32.11 -14.19
N VAL A 160 -9.59 -32.62 -13.06
CA VAL A 160 -11.04 -32.68 -12.83
C VAL A 160 -11.65 -31.29 -12.80
N LEU A 161 -11.03 -30.33 -12.09
CA LEU A 161 -11.55 -28.96 -12.05
C LEU A 161 -11.56 -28.31 -13.44
N LEU A 162 -10.53 -28.52 -14.25
CA LEU A 162 -10.46 -28.01 -15.63
C LEU A 162 -11.56 -28.58 -16.53
N GLY A 163 -12.01 -29.80 -16.27
CA GLY A 163 -13.10 -30.45 -17.01
C GLY A 163 -14.51 -30.07 -16.55
N VAL A 164 -14.65 -29.33 -15.45
CA VAL A 164 -15.94 -28.95 -14.87
C VAL A 164 -16.35 -27.57 -15.36
N GLU A 165 -17.53 -27.50 -15.97
CA GLU A 165 -18.19 -26.23 -16.32
C GLU A 165 -18.44 -25.39 -15.05
N PRO A 166 -18.41 -24.04 -15.13
CA PRO A 166 -18.55 -23.19 -13.95
C PRO A 166 -19.76 -23.49 -13.08
N HIS A 167 -20.88 -23.89 -13.67
CA HIS A 167 -22.10 -24.24 -12.90
C HIS A 167 -21.99 -25.56 -12.14
N GLY A 168 -21.08 -26.46 -12.51
CA GLY A 168 -20.87 -27.76 -11.85
C GLY A 168 -19.97 -27.72 -10.62
N TYR A 169 -19.33 -26.58 -10.33
CA TYR A 169 -18.50 -26.42 -9.13
C TYR A 169 -19.30 -26.51 -7.83
N ASP A 170 -20.61 -26.25 -7.86
CA ASP A 170 -21.48 -26.37 -6.69
C ASP A 170 -21.49 -27.82 -6.12
N THR A 171 -21.50 -28.78 -7.03
CA THR A 171 -21.54 -30.21 -6.74
C THR A 171 -20.17 -30.67 -6.24
N VAL A 172 -19.10 -30.21 -6.89
CA VAL A 172 -17.71 -30.47 -6.46
C VAL A 172 -17.47 -29.92 -5.05
N LEU A 173 -17.90 -28.69 -4.76
CA LEU A 173 -17.74 -28.06 -3.44
C LEU A 173 -18.51 -28.80 -2.34
N ARG A 174 -19.74 -29.27 -2.61
CA ARG A 174 -20.49 -30.08 -1.66
C ARG A 174 -19.79 -31.42 -1.38
N ILE A 175 -19.22 -32.06 -2.41
CA ILE A 175 -18.44 -33.31 -2.25
C ILE A 175 -17.16 -33.05 -1.44
N LEU A 176 -16.46 -31.95 -1.71
CA LEU A 176 -15.30 -31.51 -0.94
C LEU A 176 -15.64 -31.34 0.54
N ALA A 177 -16.74 -30.63 0.83
CA ALA A 177 -17.19 -30.38 2.21
C ALA A 177 -17.57 -31.68 2.96
N ASP A 178 -18.17 -32.65 2.26
CA ASP A 178 -18.58 -33.92 2.85
C ASP A 178 -17.40 -34.89 3.07
N THR A 179 -16.32 -34.78 2.26
CA THR A 179 -15.26 -35.79 2.18
C THR A 179 -13.93 -35.34 2.81
N CYS A 180 -13.59 -34.05 2.72
CA CYS A 180 -12.26 -33.55 3.09
C CYS A 180 -12.15 -33.13 4.56
N GLU A 181 -10.94 -33.19 5.10
CA GLU A 181 -10.63 -32.46 6.33
C GLU A 181 -10.68 -30.94 6.09
N PRO A 182 -11.03 -30.11 7.11
CA PRO A 182 -11.16 -28.65 6.95
C PRO A 182 -9.94 -27.97 6.32
N ARG A 183 -8.72 -28.40 6.67
CA ARG A 183 -7.48 -27.85 6.09
C ARG A 183 -7.45 -28.01 4.57
N LEU A 184 -7.68 -29.24 4.11
CA LEU A 184 -7.65 -29.57 2.69
C LEU A 184 -8.82 -28.92 1.94
N PHE A 185 -9.99 -28.87 2.58
CA PHE A 185 -11.15 -28.16 2.03
C PHE A 185 -10.82 -26.71 1.70
N TYR A 186 -10.31 -25.92 2.66
CA TYR A 186 -10.01 -24.51 2.42
C TYR A 186 -8.92 -24.28 1.36
N GLN A 187 -7.98 -25.21 1.22
CA GLN A 187 -6.96 -25.16 0.17
C GLN A 187 -7.56 -25.42 -1.23
N LEU A 188 -8.37 -26.47 -1.37
CA LEU A 188 -8.89 -26.90 -2.67
C LEU A 188 -10.14 -26.12 -3.11
N ALA A 189 -10.93 -25.61 -2.17
CA ALA A 189 -12.19 -24.93 -2.45
C ALA A 189 -12.02 -23.49 -2.94
N LEU A 190 -10.84 -22.88 -2.72
CA LEU A 190 -10.60 -21.47 -3.02
C LEU A 190 -10.83 -21.12 -4.50
N ALA A 191 -10.19 -21.86 -5.42
CA ALA A 191 -10.32 -21.60 -6.85
C ALA A 191 -11.76 -21.83 -7.37
N PRO A 192 -12.46 -22.94 -7.04
CA PRO A 192 -13.86 -23.11 -7.39
C PRO A 192 -14.77 -22.00 -6.86
N PHE A 193 -14.61 -21.58 -5.59
CA PHE A 193 -15.40 -20.48 -5.03
C PHE A 193 -15.11 -19.15 -5.71
N ALA A 194 -13.85 -18.86 -6.02
CA ALA A 194 -13.47 -17.66 -6.76
C ALA A 194 -14.09 -17.63 -8.17
N THR A 195 -14.08 -18.76 -8.88
CA THR A 195 -14.72 -18.87 -10.20
C THR A 195 -16.23 -18.70 -10.10
N LEU A 196 -16.89 -19.39 -9.16
CA LEU A 196 -18.34 -19.25 -8.94
C LEU A 196 -18.76 -17.83 -8.57
N LEU A 197 -17.91 -17.09 -7.86
CA LEU A 197 -18.16 -15.70 -7.50
C LEU A 197 -18.27 -14.81 -8.74
N THR A 198 -17.66 -15.17 -9.87
CA THR A 198 -17.80 -14.43 -11.13
C THR A 198 -19.12 -14.72 -11.85
N VAL A 199 -19.64 -15.94 -11.72
CA VAL A 199 -20.80 -16.43 -12.49
C VAL A 199 -22.12 -16.31 -11.70
N LEU A 200 -22.12 -16.63 -10.40
CA LEU A 200 -23.33 -16.69 -9.58
C LEU A 200 -23.67 -15.34 -8.92
N PRO A 201 -24.96 -15.06 -8.68
CA PRO A 201 -25.37 -13.97 -7.80
C PRO A 201 -24.79 -14.15 -6.39
N PHE A 202 -24.33 -13.05 -5.77
CA PHE A 202 -23.63 -13.10 -4.48
C PHE A 202 -24.44 -13.78 -3.37
N ALA A 203 -25.77 -13.57 -3.34
CA ALA A 203 -26.65 -14.21 -2.36
C ALA A 203 -26.66 -15.75 -2.49
N GLN A 204 -26.64 -16.29 -3.70
CA GLN A 204 -26.58 -17.74 -3.91
C GLN A 204 -25.21 -18.31 -3.54
N TRP A 205 -24.14 -17.59 -3.91
CA TRP A 205 -22.76 -17.93 -3.54
C TRP A 205 -22.58 -17.95 -2.01
N LYS A 206 -23.12 -16.96 -1.30
CA LYS A 206 -23.09 -16.86 0.17
C LYS A 206 -23.78 -18.05 0.84
N THR A 207 -24.96 -18.44 0.36
CA THR A 207 -25.67 -19.63 0.85
C THR A 207 -24.87 -20.90 0.61
N LEU A 208 -24.24 -21.05 -0.56
CA LEU A 208 -23.40 -22.21 -0.87
C LEU A 208 -22.18 -22.29 0.05
N LEU A 209 -21.52 -21.15 0.31
CA LEU A 209 -20.39 -21.09 1.24
C LEU A 209 -20.81 -21.54 2.64
N PHE A 210 -21.92 -20.98 3.16
CA PHE A 210 -22.44 -21.36 4.47
C PHE A 210 -22.86 -22.84 4.54
N ASP A 211 -23.52 -23.35 3.50
CA ASP A 211 -23.88 -24.76 3.37
C ASP A 211 -22.63 -25.66 3.48
N CYS A 212 -21.54 -25.31 2.78
CA CYS A 212 -20.30 -26.08 2.79
C CYS A 212 -19.60 -26.00 4.14
N GLU A 213 -19.48 -24.80 4.73
CA GLU A 213 -18.85 -24.62 6.05
C GLU A 213 -19.62 -25.38 7.15
N SER A 214 -20.95 -25.41 7.09
CA SER A 214 -21.79 -26.14 8.08
C SER A 214 -21.59 -27.65 8.08
N ARG A 215 -21.06 -28.23 6.99
CA ARG A 215 -20.78 -29.66 6.84
C ARG A 215 -19.39 -30.04 7.38
N LEU A 216 -18.50 -29.07 7.58
CA LEU A 216 -17.17 -29.30 8.11
C LEU A 216 -17.26 -29.66 9.61
N ARG A 217 -16.70 -30.81 9.99
CA ARG A 217 -16.86 -31.41 11.32
C ARG A 217 -16.15 -30.64 12.47
N ALA A 218 -15.33 -29.64 12.16
CA ALA A 218 -14.70 -28.74 13.13
C ALA A 218 -14.15 -27.48 12.44
N GLU A 219 -14.33 -26.32 13.06
CA GLU A 219 -13.73 -25.07 12.59
C GLU A 219 -12.23 -25.05 12.94
N ARG A 220 -11.37 -24.97 11.93
CA ARG A 220 -9.93 -24.71 12.12
C ARG A 220 -9.62 -23.29 11.64
N LEU A 221 -9.66 -22.36 12.60
CA LEU A 221 -9.36 -20.93 12.42
C LEU A 221 -8.14 -20.63 11.53
N PRO A 222 -6.96 -21.26 11.68
CA PRO A 222 -5.77 -20.87 10.91
C PRO A 222 -5.88 -21.07 9.40
N PHE A 223 -6.72 -21.99 8.92
CA PHE A 223 -6.92 -22.21 7.48
C PHE A 223 -8.12 -21.45 6.93
N ARG A 224 -9.12 -21.18 7.79
CA ARG A 224 -10.31 -20.42 7.43
C ARG A 224 -9.98 -18.94 7.19
N LEU A 225 -9.12 -18.34 8.01
CA LEU A 225 -8.81 -16.91 7.93
C LEU A 225 -8.22 -16.51 6.55
N PRO A 226 -7.11 -17.10 6.06
CA PRO A 226 -6.58 -16.75 4.74
C PRO A 226 -7.59 -16.98 3.60
N PHE A 227 -8.32 -18.09 3.68
CA PHE A 227 -9.37 -18.41 2.71
C PHE A 227 -10.46 -17.34 2.66
N MET A 228 -10.96 -16.91 3.82
CA MET A 228 -12.00 -15.88 3.89
C MET A 228 -11.50 -14.51 3.43
N VAL A 229 -10.28 -14.11 3.78
CA VAL A 229 -9.68 -12.85 3.31
C VAL A 229 -9.56 -12.84 1.79
N GLU A 230 -9.07 -13.92 1.20
CA GLU A 230 -8.90 -14.02 -0.25
C GLU A 230 -10.25 -14.02 -0.99
N LEU A 231 -11.27 -14.71 -0.46
CA LEU A 231 -12.62 -14.64 -1.02
C LEU A 231 -13.24 -13.25 -0.86
N ALA A 232 -13.05 -12.59 0.28
CA ALA A 232 -13.51 -11.23 0.52
C ALA A 232 -12.85 -10.26 -0.46
N ARG A 233 -11.55 -10.41 -0.73
CA ARG A 233 -10.80 -9.62 -1.72
C ARG A 233 -11.39 -9.76 -3.11
N ARG A 234 -11.56 -10.99 -3.60
CA ARG A 234 -12.13 -11.26 -4.94
C ARG A 234 -13.60 -10.85 -5.05
N GLY A 235 -14.35 -10.96 -3.95
CA GLY A 235 -15.79 -10.71 -3.89
C GLY A 235 -16.18 -9.31 -3.45
N PHE A 236 -15.22 -8.46 -3.09
CA PHE A 236 -15.46 -7.26 -2.29
C PHE A 236 -16.55 -6.37 -2.86
N TRP A 237 -16.47 -6.08 -4.16
CA TRP A 237 -17.38 -5.19 -4.86
C TRP A 237 -18.76 -5.80 -5.15
N ARG A 238 -18.86 -7.13 -5.13
CA ARG A 238 -20.13 -7.87 -5.31
C ARG A 238 -20.81 -8.18 -3.99
N ALA A 239 -20.07 -8.15 -2.89
CA ALA A 239 -20.55 -8.51 -1.58
C ALA A 239 -21.60 -7.52 -1.08
N ASP A 240 -22.61 -8.04 -0.41
CA ASP A 240 -23.58 -7.21 0.30
C ASP A 240 -22.96 -6.58 1.55
N ALA A 241 -23.43 -5.39 1.92
CA ALA A 241 -22.90 -4.63 3.05
C ALA A 241 -22.98 -5.40 4.38
N SER A 242 -24.02 -6.23 4.56
CA SER A 242 -24.21 -6.99 5.79
C SER A 242 -23.18 -8.11 5.94
N TRP A 243 -22.79 -8.75 4.83
CA TRP A 243 -21.75 -9.77 4.82
C TRP A 243 -20.38 -9.16 5.12
N LEU A 244 -20.04 -8.01 4.51
CA LEU A 244 -18.77 -7.34 4.79
C LEU A 244 -18.69 -6.87 6.25
N HIS A 245 -19.79 -6.37 6.82
CA HIS A 245 -19.83 -6.02 8.23
C HIS A 245 -19.59 -7.23 9.14
N GLN A 246 -20.26 -8.35 8.88
CA GLN A 246 -20.04 -9.62 9.60
C GLN A 246 -18.61 -10.15 9.42
N PHE A 247 -18.03 -9.97 8.23
CA PHE A 247 -16.65 -10.34 7.93
C PHE A 247 -15.69 -9.54 8.82
N PHE A 248 -15.76 -8.21 8.82
CA PHE A 248 -14.87 -7.39 9.66
C PHE A 248 -15.09 -7.63 11.15
N GLU A 249 -16.33 -7.77 11.62
CA GLU A 249 -16.64 -8.12 13.01
C GLU A 249 -16.02 -9.47 13.42
N TYR A 250 -16.10 -10.46 12.54
CA TYR A 250 -15.46 -11.76 12.77
C TYR A 250 -13.92 -11.64 12.88
N PHE A 251 -13.28 -10.85 12.01
CA PHE A 251 -11.82 -10.64 12.07
C PHE A 251 -11.39 -9.82 13.28
N ASP A 252 -12.18 -8.84 13.71
CA ASP A 252 -11.95 -8.07 14.94
C ASP A 252 -11.84 -8.96 16.18
N HIS A 253 -12.62 -10.06 16.22
CA HIS A 253 -12.56 -11.06 17.28
C HIS A 253 -11.42 -12.08 17.13
N GLN A 254 -10.79 -12.16 15.94
CA GLN A 254 -9.77 -13.14 15.59
C GLN A 254 -8.39 -12.52 15.30
N LEU A 255 -8.18 -11.23 15.64
CA LEU A 255 -6.91 -10.52 15.47
C LEU A 255 -5.69 -11.27 16.06
N ASP A 256 -5.93 -12.12 17.07
CA ASP A 256 -4.89 -12.95 17.68
C ASP A 256 -4.37 -14.10 16.77
N ALA A 257 -5.11 -14.47 15.73
CA ALA A 257 -4.75 -15.53 14.79
C ALA A 257 -4.27 -15.02 13.42
N VAL A 258 -4.47 -13.74 13.10
CA VAL A 258 -4.13 -13.09 11.81
C VAL A 258 -2.64 -12.78 11.73
N ASP A 259 -1.91 -13.39 10.79
CA ASP A 259 -0.50 -13.09 10.52
C ASP A 259 -0.29 -11.74 9.83
N ASP A 260 0.97 -11.31 9.70
CA ASP A 260 1.29 -9.96 9.21
C ASP A 260 0.90 -9.77 7.73
N GLU A 261 0.93 -10.84 6.92
CA GLU A 261 0.50 -10.77 5.51
C GLU A 261 -1.02 -10.60 5.41
N LEU A 262 -1.78 -11.30 6.25
CA LEU A 262 -3.23 -11.15 6.34
C LEU A 262 -3.63 -9.82 6.95
N GLU A 263 -2.85 -9.27 7.90
CA GLU A 263 -3.10 -7.93 8.46
C GLU A 263 -3.06 -6.89 7.34
N MET A 264 -2.06 -6.95 6.45
CA MET A 264 -1.99 -6.06 5.28
C MET A 264 -3.22 -6.19 4.36
N ASP A 265 -3.67 -7.41 4.10
CA ASP A 265 -4.84 -7.63 3.24
C ASP A 265 -6.14 -7.14 3.91
N LEU A 266 -6.27 -7.27 5.23
CA LEU A 266 -7.40 -6.72 5.99
C LEU A 266 -7.38 -5.19 5.98
N ASP A 267 -6.23 -4.56 6.24
CA ASP A 267 -6.06 -3.11 6.15
C ASP A 267 -6.48 -2.59 4.76
N LEU A 268 -6.08 -3.30 3.70
CA LEU A 268 -6.49 -3.00 2.33
C LEU A 268 -8.01 -3.06 2.16
N LEU A 269 -8.67 -4.09 2.70
CA LEU A 269 -10.12 -4.26 2.64
C LEU A 269 -10.86 -3.21 3.47
N GLU A 270 -10.34 -2.79 4.62
CA GLU A 270 -10.92 -1.72 5.45
C GLU A 270 -10.89 -0.37 4.72
N ILE A 271 -9.77 -0.04 4.07
CA ILE A 271 -9.66 1.17 3.26
C ILE A 271 -10.57 1.08 2.04
N ALA A 272 -10.67 -0.09 1.40
CA ALA A 272 -11.60 -0.32 0.31
C ALA A 272 -13.06 -0.14 0.76
N TRP A 273 -13.37 -0.50 2.00
CA TRP A 273 -14.69 -0.34 2.60
C TRP A 273 -15.04 1.12 2.84
N ALA A 274 -14.12 1.89 3.43
CA ALA A 274 -14.27 3.34 3.57
C ALA A 274 -14.50 4.01 2.20
N TYR A 275 -13.68 3.66 1.21
CA TYR A 275 -13.84 4.15 -0.17
C TYR A 275 -15.19 3.77 -0.79
N ARG A 276 -15.66 2.53 -0.58
CA ARG A 276 -16.96 2.05 -1.11
C ARG A 276 -18.14 2.81 -0.50
N LEU A 277 -18.14 3.02 0.82
CA LEU A 277 -19.21 3.76 1.50
C LEU A 277 -19.32 5.18 0.96
N GLU A 278 -18.19 5.88 0.89
CA GLU A 278 -18.13 7.23 0.37
C GLU A 278 -18.54 7.32 -1.11
N TRP A 279 -18.12 6.35 -1.93
CA TRP A 279 -18.55 6.28 -3.32
C TRP A 279 -20.07 6.08 -3.46
N SER A 280 -20.68 5.30 -2.56
CA SER A 280 -22.12 5.02 -2.60
C SER A 280 -23.02 6.22 -2.25
N GLU A 281 -22.47 7.20 -1.53
CA GLU A 281 -23.18 8.43 -1.14
C GLU A 281 -23.15 9.50 -2.24
N LYS A 282 -22.30 9.37 -3.26
CA LYS A 282 -22.18 10.36 -4.34
C LYS A 282 -23.37 10.30 -5.31
N THR A 283 -24.13 11.38 -5.39
CA THR A 283 -25.29 11.53 -6.30
C THR A 283 -24.93 11.96 -7.72
N GLU A 284 -23.79 12.63 -7.92
CA GLU A 284 -23.30 13.05 -9.23
C GLU A 284 -21.84 12.60 -9.39
N THR A 285 -21.54 11.83 -10.45
CA THR A 285 -20.20 11.31 -10.71
C THR A 285 -19.74 11.74 -12.09
N THR A 286 -18.55 12.33 -12.17
CA THR A 286 -17.91 12.66 -13.45
C THR A 286 -17.55 11.36 -14.20
N PRO A 287 -17.51 11.37 -15.56
CA PRO A 287 -17.14 10.20 -16.35
C PRO A 287 -15.75 9.65 -15.99
N LEU A 288 -14.81 10.54 -15.65
CA LEU A 288 -13.48 10.17 -15.19
C LEU A 288 -13.51 9.44 -13.86
N ALA A 289 -14.28 9.96 -12.88
CA ALA A 289 -14.42 9.29 -11.59
C ALA A 289 -15.02 7.88 -11.76
N LEU A 290 -16.01 7.72 -12.63
CA LEU A 290 -16.60 6.40 -12.93
C LEU A 290 -15.56 5.44 -13.54
N LEU A 291 -14.74 5.92 -14.48
CA LEU A 291 -13.66 5.13 -15.09
C LEU A 291 -12.63 4.70 -14.03
N LEU A 292 -12.17 5.62 -13.19
CA LEU A 292 -11.22 5.32 -12.12
C LEU A 292 -11.81 4.34 -11.10
N HIS A 293 -13.08 4.48 -10.75
CA HIS A 293 -13.79 3.53 -9.90
C HIS A 293 -13.83 2.13 -10.52
N GLN A 294 -14.20 2.00 -11.79
CA GLN A 294 -14.22 0.71 -12.50
C GLN A 294 -12.83 0.05 -12.56
N GLN A 295 -11.78 0.84 -12.81
CA GLN A 295 -10.40 0.35 -12.82
C GLN A 295 -9.94 -0.06 -11.41
N MET A 296 -10.34 0.67 -10.38
CA MET A 296 -10.10 0.31 -8.98
C MET A 296 -10.78 -1.01 -8.64
N GLN A 297 -12.04 -1.21 -9.05
CA GLN A 297 -12.75 -2.48 -8.88
C GLN A 297 -12.02 -3.66 -9.55
N ALA A 298 -11.47 -3.43 -10.74
CA ALA A 298 -10.71 -4.46 -11.47
C ALA A 298 -9.42 -4.90 -10.74
N CYS A 299 -8.84 -4.05 -9.88
CA CYS A 299 -7.67 -4.40 -9.07
C CYS A 299 -8.00 -5.44 -7.97
N PHE A 300 -9.28 -5.64 -7.64
CA PHE A 300 -9.73 -6.62 -6.64
C PHE A 300 -10.23 -7.93 -7.27
N ALA A 301 -10.64 -7.90 -8.54
CA ALA A 301 -11.43 -8.97 -9.15
C ALA A 301 -10.62 -10.19 -9.67
N ALA A 302 -9.29 -10.13 -9.71
CA ALA A 302 -8.50 -11.06 -10.53
C ALA A 302 -7.27 -11.66 -9.82
N ASP A 303 -6.66 -12.66 -10.48
CA ASP A 303 -5.36 -13.20 -10.08
C ASP A 303 -4.27 -12.13 -10.22
N THR A 304 -3.16 -12.31 -9.49
CA THR A 304 -2.02 -11.37 -9.40
C THR A 304 -1.61 -10.70 -10.73
N PRO A 305 -1.45 -11.40 -11.87
CA PRO A 305 -1.06 -10.75 -13.13
C PRO A 305 -2.14 -9.81 -13.69
N ALA A 306 -3.41 -10.17 -13.54
CA ALA A 306 -4.51 -9.33 -14.01
C ALA A 306 -4.72 -8.10 -13.12
N VAL A 307 -4.42 -8.22 -11.81
CA VAL A 307 -4.35 -7.07 -10.89
C VAL A 307 -3.27 -6.09 -11.32
N GLN A 308 -2.07 -6.58 -11.65
CA GLN A 308 -0.97 -5.72 -12.14
C GLN A 308 -1.36 -4.97 -13.41
N SER A 309 -1.95 -5.65 -14.40
CA SER A 309 -2.44 -4.98 -15.61
C SER A 309 -3.57 -3.98 -15.35
N ALA A 310 -4.42 -4.22 -14.34
CA ALA A 310 -5.46 -3.27 -13.93
C ALA A 310 -4.86 -2.03 -13.26
N LEU A 311 -3.88 -2.23 -12.38
CA LEU A 311 -3.15 -1.17 -11.69
C LEU A 311 -2.36 -0.30 -12.69
N GLU A 312 -1.73 -0.92 -13.69
CA GLU A 312 -1.08 -0.22 -14.81
C GLU A 312 -2.05 0.71 -15.56
N ARG A 313 -3.23 0.20 -15.94
CA ARG A 313 -4.26 0.99 -16.61
C ARG A 313 -4.74 2.14 -15.74
N LEU A 314 -4.97 1.88 -14.45
CA LEU A 314 -5.39 2.89 -13.48
C LEU A 314 -4.37 4.03 -13.40
N CYS A 315 -3.08 3.68 -13.30
CA CYS A 315 -2.01 4.66 -13.25
C CYS A 315 -1.94 5.46 -14.55
N LEU A 316 -2.01 4.82 -15.72
CA LEU A 316 -2.02 5.51 -17.02
C LEU A 316 -3.19 6.49 -17.15
N THR A 317 -4.39 6.11 -16.73
CA THR A 317 -5.55 7.01 -16.74
C THR A 317 -5.36 8.21 -15.82
N LEU A 318 -4.80 8.00 -14.61
CA LEU A 318 -4.44 9.09 -13.70
C LEU A 318 -3.43 10.05 -14.32
N LYS A 319 -2.46 9.57 -15.12
CA LYS A 319 -1.51 10.42 -15.85
C LYS A 319 -2.19 11.34 -16.85
N GLU A 320 -3.00 10.74 -17.71
CA GLU A 320 -3.63 11.44 -18.84
C GLU A 320 -4.52 12.57 -18.33
N HIS A 321 -5.11 12.39 -17.15
CA HIS A 321 -6.06 13.32 -16.56
C HIS A 321 -5.50 14.05 -15.33
N ALA A 322 -4.20 13.95 -15.04
CA ALA A 322 -3.61 14.48 -13.82
C ALA A 322 -3.87 15.99 -13.60
N LEU A 323 -3.92 16.77 -14.68
CA LEU A 323 -4.25 18.20 -14.64
C LEU A 323 -5.71 18.48 -14.27
N LEU A 324 -6.63 17.60 -14.66
CA LEU A 324 -8.05 17.70 -14.31
C LEU A 324 -8.29 17.30 -12.85
N LEU A 325 -7.48 16.37 -12.33
CA LEU A 325 -7.57 15.90 -10.95
C LEU A 325 -7.06 16.94 -9.92
N THR A 326 -6.15 17.82 -10.32
CA THR A 326 -5.66 18.91 -9.46
C THR A 326 -6.66 20.06 -9.28
N GLU A 327 -7.70 20.14 -10.11
CA GLU A 327 -8.69 21.23 -10.08
C GLU A 327 -9.97 20.91 -9.29
N GLU A 328 -10.19 19.64 -8.89
CA GLU A 328 -11.38 19.19 -8.13
C GLU A 328 -11.01 18.58 -6.76
N PRO A 329 -10.49 19.35 -5.76
CA PRO A 329 -9.88 18.74 -4.58
C PRO A 329 -10.79 18.60 -3.34
N ASP A 330 -12.08 18.96 -3.38
CA ASP A 330 -12.83 19.19 -2.12
C ASP A 330 -13.86 18.09 -1.74
N ASP A 331 -14.03 17.06 -2.55
CA ASP A 331 -14.88 15.92 -2.20
C ASP A 331 -14.02 14.83 -1.56
N GLY A 332 -14.23 14.54 -0.27
CA GLY A 332 -13.48 13.56 0.55
C GLY A 332 -13.16 12.21 -0.12
N GLY A 333 -13.93 11.82 -1.14
CA GLY A 333 -13.77 10.61 -1.96
C GLY A 333 -12.37 10.39 -2.52
N TRP A 334 -11.64 11.48 -2.77
CA TRP A 334 -10.28 11.40 -3.27
C TRP A 334 -9.28 10.89 -2.24
N VAL A 335 -9.48 11.16 -0.95
CA VAL A 335 -8.56 10.75 0.11
C VAL A 335 -8.56 9.22 0.24
N ASN A 336 -9.75 8.62 0.34
CA ASN A 336 -9.89 7.16 0.46
C ASN A 336 -9.48 6.45 -0.83
N PHE A 337 -9.75 7.03 -2.01
CA PHE A 337 -9.25 6.51 -3.28
C PHE A 337 -7.72 6.49 -3.31
N GLU A 338 -7.08 7.58 -2.88
CA GLU A 338 -5.62 7.70 -2.87
C GLU A 338 -4.98 6.72 -1.88
N HIS A 339 -5.57 6.61 -0.68
CA HIS A 339 -5.11 5.66 0.34
C HIS A 339 -5.21 4.22 -0.19
N LEU A 340 -6.33 3.91 -0.85
CA LEU A 340 -6.55 2.60 -1.46
C LEU A 340 -5.52 2.31 -2.56
N LEU A 341 -5.27 3.29 -3.44
CA LEU A 341 -4.26 3.19 -4.49
C LEU A 341 -2.87 2.95 -3.92
N ASN A 342 -2.48 3.70 -2.88
CA ASN A 342 -1.18 3.54 -2.22
C ASN A 342 -1.01 2.13 -1.63
N ARG A 343 -2.03 1.61 -0.94
CA ARG A 343 -1.99 0.24 -0.41
C ARG A 343 -1.92 -0.82 -1.49
N LEU A 344 -2.63 -0.65 -2.60
CA LEU A 344 -2.52 -1.55 -3.74
C LEU A 344 -1.10 -1.51 -4.35
N LEU A 345 -0.51 -0.32 -4.48
CA LEU A 345 0.86 -0.17 -4.96
C LEU A 345 1.85 -0.86 -4.00
N GLU A 346 1.71 -0.67 -2.68
CA GLU A 346 2.55 -1.34 -1.67
C GLU A 346 2.45 -2.87 -1.74
N ARG A 347 1.24 -3.42 -1.91
CA ARG A 347 1.00 -4.87 -1.95
C ARG A 347 1.55 -5.53 -3.22
N TYR A 348 1.30 -4.94 -4.39
CA TYR A 348 1.59 -5.56 -5.70
C TYR A 348 2.89 -5.09 -6.34
N ALA A 349 3.64 -4.20 -5.70
CA ALA A 349 4.99 -3.83 -6.08
C ALA A 349 6.03 -4.59 -5.23
N PRO A 350 6.39 -5.84 -5.58
CA PRO A 350 7.24 -6.71 -4.77
C PRO A 350 8.68 -6.20 -4.57
N TYR A 351 9.06 -5.08 -5.19
CA TYR A 351 10.39 -4.48 -5.05
C TYR A 351 10.54 -3.49 -3.89
N TYR A 352 9.46 -3.20 -3.16
CA TYR A 352 9.52 -2.28 -2.02
C TYR A 352 8.63 -2.78 -0.87
N ARG A 353 8.98 -3.94 -0.31
CA ARG A 353 8.60 -4.23 1.08
C ARG A 353 9.40 -3.23 1.93
N GLU A 354 8.72 -2.32 2.65
CA GLU A 354 9.33 -1.29 3.52
C GLU A 354 10.28 -1.84 4.60
N GLU A 355 10.48 -3.16 4.69
CA GLU A 355 11.45 -3.78 5.59
C GLU A 355 12.90 -3.37 5.30
N ASP A 356 13.22 -2.99 4.06
CA ASP A 356 14.47 -2.30 3.70
C ASP A 356 14.23 -0.80 3.43
N GLY A 357 13.28 -0.18 4.14
CA GLY A 357 13.04 1.25 4.04
C GLY A 357 14.35 2.02 4.06
N VAL A 358 14.55 2.89 3.06
CA VAL A 358 15.78 3.67 2.92
C VAL A 358 16.10 4.25 4.30
N PRO A 359 17.21 3.84 4.95
CA PRO A 359 17.45 4.22 6.34
C PRO A 359 17.31 5.73 6.47
N ALA A 360 16.69 6.23 7.54
CA ALA A 360 16.35 7.66 7.65
C ALA A 360 17.54 8.59 7.33
N ARG A 361 18.77 8.15 7.65
CA ARG A 361 20.03 8.83 7.29
C ARG A 361 20.31 8.88 5.79
N VAL A 362 20.04 7.79 5.07
CA VAL A 362 20.18 7.71 3.62
C VAL A 362 19.07 8.52 2.95
N ALA A 363 17.85 8.49 3.48
CA ALA A 363 16.74 9.26 2.96
C ALA A 363 17.01 10.78 3.09
N ASP A 364 17.44 11.23 4.28
CA ASP A 364 17.90 12.61 4.53
C ASP A 364 19.06 13.00 3.60
N TYR A 365 20.05 12.11 3.41
CA TYR A 365 21.15 12.34 2.47
C TYR A 365 20.66 12.50 1.03
N LEU A 366 19.76 11.63 0.55
CA LEU A 366 19.21 11.67 -0.80
C LEU A 366 18.42 12.97 -1.04
N VAL A 367 17.59 13.37 -0.08
CA VAL A 367 16.82 14.62 -0.17
C VAL A 367 17.74 15.83 -0.16
N ARG A 368 18.75 15.86 0.72
CA ARG A 368 19.78 16.93 0.72
C ARG A 368 20.53 16.99 -0.59
N HIS A 369 20.97 15.85 -1.10
CA HIS A 369 21.67 15.76 -2.38
C HIS A 369 20.80 16.26 -3.52
N PHE A 370 19.52 15.87 -3.54
CA PHE A 370 18.54 16.34 -4.52
C PHE A 370 18.33 17.86 -4.48
N LEU A 371 18.22 18.46 -3.28
CA LEU A 371 18.10 19.91 -3.16
C LEU A 371 19.38 20.62 -3.63
N VAL A 372 20.56 20.07 -3.34
CA VAL A 372 21.83 20.58 -3.86
C VAL A 372 21.88 20.43 -5.38
N GLU A 373 21.42 19.31 -5.94
CA GLU A 373 21.38 19.09 -7.39
C GLU A 373 20.39 20.02 -8.10
N LEU A 374 19.23 20.27 -7.49
CA LEU A 374 18.29 21.31 -7.90
C LEU A 374 18.95 22.69 -7.92
N GLU A 375 19.76 23.01 -6.90
CA GLU A 375 20.49 24.28 -6.77
C GLU A 375 21.68 24.39 -7.75
N VAL A 376 22.33 23.27 -8.07
CA VAL A 376 23.56 23.19 -8.89
C VAL A 376 23.25 23.06 -10.38
N SER A 377 22.09 22.51 -10.78
CA SER A 377 21.68 22.38 -12.20
C SER A 377 21.78 23.73 -12.94
N GLY A 378 22.87 23.91 -13.68
CA GLY A 378 23.60 25.19 -13.80
C GLY A 378 22.97 26.25 -14.71
N GLU A 379 21.98 25.89 -15.53
CA GLU A 379 21.21 26.88 -16.29
C GLU A 379 20.23 27.67 -15.38
N LYS A 380 19.89 27.13 -14.22
CA LYS A 380 18.89 27.71 -13.31
C LYS A 380 19.52 28.72 -12.34
N GLN A 381 20.81 28.58 -12.03
CA GLN A 381 21.58 29.64 -11.34
C GLN A 381 21.63 30.92 -12.15
N PHE A 382 21.67 30.86 -13.49
CA PHE A 382 21.63 32.07 -14.31
C PHE A 382 20.29 32.80 -14.16
N ILE A 383 19.16 32.09 -14.08
CA ILE A 383 17.84 32.71 -13.89
C ILE A 383 17.72 33.33 -12.48
N ILE A 384 18.19 32.62 -11.45
CA ILE A 384 18.19 33.13 -10.07
C ILE A 384 19.16 34.31 -9.93
N TRP A 385 20.32 34.25 -10.58
CA TRP A 385 21.31 35.33 -10.65
C TRP A 385 20.73 36.54 -11.38
N LEU A 386 20.21 36.37 -12.60
CA LEU A 386 19.56 37.42 -13.39
C LEU A 386 18.42 38.06 -12.59
N TRP A 387 17.67 37.27 -11.82
CA TRP A 387 16.63 37.77 -10.91
C TRP A 387 17.22 38.57 -9.74
N ARG A 388 18.25 38.08 -9.04
CA ARG A 388 18.91 38.83 -7.94
C ARG A 388 19.42 40.16 -8.47
N TYR A 389 20.02 40.18 -9.66
CA TYR A 389 20.52 41.39 -10.30
C TYR A 389 19.41 42.29 -10.82
N ALA A 390 18.31 41.77 -11.37
CA ALA A 390 17.17 42.56 -11.78
C ALA A 390 16.48 43.21 -10.58
N VAL A 391 16.33 42.47 -9.47
CA VAL A 391 15.81 42.99 -8.21
C VAL A 391 16.75 44.04 -7.64
N LEU A 392 18.06 43.76 -7.51
CA LEU A 392 19.07 44.73 -7.06
C LEU A 392 19.13 45.96 -7.97
N ALA A 393 19.00 45.81 -9.29
CA ALA A 393 19.00 46.92 -10.24
C ALA A 393 17.71 47.74 -10.14
N THR A 394 16.56 47.11 -9.91
CA THR A 394 15.28 47.79 -9.69
C THR A 394 15.30 48.55 -8.37
N TRP A 395 15.75 47.93 -7.28
CA TRP A 395 15.93 48.58 -5.98
C TRP A 395 16.98 49.67 -6.01
N GLY A 396 18.12 49.40 -6.64
CA GLY A 396 19.19 50.36 -6.85
C GLY A 396 18.73 51.53 -7.69
N GLY A 397 17.92 51.29 -8.73
CA GLY A 397 17.32 52.31 -9.58
C GLY A 397 16.27 53.14 -8.84
N LEU A 398 15.38 52.52 -8.06
CA LEU A 398 14.40 53.22 -7.24
C LEU A 398 15.06 54.04 -6.13
N LEU A 399 16.09 53.50 -5.47
CA LEU A 399 16.89 54.22 -4.47
C LEU A 399 17.66 55.38 -5.13
N PHE A 400 18.25 55.13 -6.30
CA PHE A 400 18.93 56.16 -7.08
C PHE A 400 17.96 57.26 -7.47
N LEU A 401 16.77 56.96 -7.99
CA LEU A 401 15.74 57.96 -8.29
C LEU A 401 15.29 58.69 -7.03
N ALA A 402 15.06 57.99 -5.92
CA ALA A 402 14.65 58.58 -4.65
C ALA A 402 15.70 59.53 -4.04
N ILE A 403 16.98 59.41 -4.42
CA ILE A 403 18.07 60.28 -3.95
C ILE A 403 18.42 61.34 -5.00
N ALA A 404 18.60 60.93 -6.26
CA ALA A 404 19.03 61.77 -7.35
C ALA A 404 17.97 62.77 -7.80
N LEU A 405 16.68 62.40 -7.77
CA LEU A 405 15.60 63.28 -8.22
C LEU A 405 15.39 64.44 -7.24
N PRO A 406 15.41 64.24 -5.90
CA PRO A 406 15.47 65.36 -4.95
C PRO A 406 16.74 66.21 -5.08
N LEU A 407 17.91 65.59 -5.26
CA LEU A 407 19.16 66.35 -5.44
C LEU A 407 19.14 67.19 -6.72
N TRP A 408 18.69 66.62 -7.83
CA TRP A 408 18.55 67.32 -9.11
C TRP A 408 17.51 68.44 -9.01
N PHE A 409 16.34 68.16 -8.44
CA PHE A 409 15.30 69.18 -8.20
C PHE A 409 15.82 70.30 -7.27
N SER A 410 16.58 69.94 -6.23
CA SER A 410 17.20 70.89 -5.32
C SER A 410 18.21 71.79 -6.06
N PHE A 411 18.99 71.24 -6.98
CA PHE A 411 20.00 71.99 -7.73
C PHE A 411 19.35 73.01 -8.69
N TYR A 412 18.30 72.62 -9.41
CA TYR A 412 17.68 73.46 -10.44
C TYR A 412 16.65 74.45 -9.90
N VAL A 413 15.81 74.04 -8.94
CA VAL A 413 14.71 74.88 -8.43
C VAL A 413 15.18 75.81 -7.32
N LEU A 414 16.21 75.43 -6.55
CA LEU A 414 16.66 76.21 -5.39
C LEU A 414 17.74 77.24 -5.72
N ALA A 415 18.15 77.41 -6.98
CA ALA A 415 19.14 78.43 -7.34
C ALA A 415 18.71 79.85 -6.88
N ALA A 416 17.40 80.10 -6.79
CA ALA A 416 16.81 81.38 -6.39
C ALA A 416 16.41 81.49 -4.89
N LEU A 417 16.56 80.43 -4.08
CA LEU A 417 16.07 80.41 -2.69
C LEU A 417 17.17 80.64 -1.64
N PRO A 418 16.85 81.22 -0.46
CA PRO A 418 17.79 81.36 0.66
C PRO A 418 18.31 80.01 1.18
N SER A 419 19.55 79.96 1.65
CA SER A 419 20.24 78.72 2.09
C SER A 419 19.44 77.89 3.12
N ALA A 420 18.74 78.54 4.05
CA ALA A 420 17.90 77.86 5.05
C ALA A 420 16.70 77.12 4.43
N ALA A 421 16.06 77.70 3.41
CA ALA A 421 14.93 77.07 2.72
C ALA A 421 15.39 75.84 1.90
N LYS A 422 16.64 75.84 1.42
CA LYS A 422 17.22 74.70 0.71
C LYS A 422 17.38 73.48 1.60
N GLY A 423 17.90 73.69 2.81
CA GLY A 423 18.04 72.63 3.81
C GLY A 423 16.68 72.01 4.16
N LEU A 424 15.67 72.84 4.43
CA LEU A 424 14.32 72.38 4.76
C LEU A 424 13.71 71.52 3.63
N LEU A 425 13.74 72.00 2.38
CA LEU A 425 13.19 71.26 1.24
C LEU A 425 13.94 69.95 0.96
N PHE A 426 15.26 69.91 1.20
CA PHE A 426 16.04 68.68 1.11
C PHE A 426 15.59 67.65 2.15
N PHE A 427 15.43 68.05 3.41
CA PHE A 427 14.94 67.15 4.47
C PHE A 427 13.50 66.69 4.22
N VAL A 428 12.62 67.57 3.72
CA VAL A 428 11.25 67.20 3.32
C VAL A 428 11.28 66.19 2.17
N GLY A 429 12.16 66.37 1.17
CA GLY A 429 12.35 65.42 0.07
C GLY A 429 12.83 64.04 0.55
N LEU A 430 13.80 63.99 1.48
CA LEU A 430 14.25 62.75 2.10
C LEU A 430 13.17 62.08 2.96
N TYR A 431 12.37 62.87 3.67
CA TYR A 431 11.29 62.32 4.50
C TYR A 431 10.13 61.81 3.64
N ALA A 432 9.79 62.51 2.55
CA ALA A 432 8.78 62.07 1.59
C ALA A 432 9.22 60.82 0.82
N SER A 433 10.51 60.70 0.46
CA SER A 433 11.02 59.49 -0.19
C SER A 433 11.01 58.30 0.76
N ARG A 434 11.39 58.48 2.03
CA ARG A 434 11.23 57.46 3.07
C ARG A 434 9.76 57.05 3.24
N PHE A 435 8.86 58.03 3.34
CA PHE A 435 7.43 57.76 3.48
C PHE A 435 6.88 56.99 2.27
N LEU A 436 7.26 57.36 1.05
CA LEU A 436 6.93 56.63 -0.17
C LEU A 436 7.44 55.18 -0.13
N PHE A 437 8.66 54.94 0.36
CA PHE A 437 9.19 53.59 0.52
C PHE A 437 8.45 52.77 1.59
N GLU A 438 8.02 53.39 2.68
CA GLU A 438 7.23 52.72 3.73
C GLU A 438 5.75 52.50 3.32
N TRP A 439 5.19 53.37 2.47
CA TRP A 439 3.80 53.29 2.01
C TRP A 439 3.58 52.41 0.78
N LEU A 440 4.58 52.28 -0.09
CA LEU A 440 4.48 51.40 -1.24
C LEU A 440 4.41 49.95 -0.69
N PRO A 441 3.35 49.17 -1.02
CA PRO A 441 3.18 47.78 -0.57
C PRO A 441 4.14 46.83 -1.32
N ILE A 442 5.41 47.22 -1.39
CA ILE A 442 6.46 46.52 -2.12
C ILE A 442 6.71 45.17 -1.47
N SER A 443 6.58 45.05 -0.15
CA SER A 443 6.68 43.75 0.54
C SER A 443 5.61 42.77 0.03
N ASP A 444 4.38 43.24 -0.17
CA ASP A 444 3.27 42.39 -0.62
C ASP A 444 3.36 42.10 -2.12
N TYR A 445 3.73 43.10 -2.92
CA TYR A 445 3.96 42.90 -4.36
C TYR A 445 5.12 41.93 -4.59
N TYR A 446 6.22 42.10 -3.86
CA TYR A 446 7.37 41.21 -3.91
C TYR A 446 7.00 39.79 -3.47
N ARG A 447 6.24 39.63 -2.39
CA ARG A 447 5.75 38.32 -1.94
C ARG A 447 4.85 37.65 -2.98
N ARG A 448 3.89 38.38 -3.56
CA ARG A 448 3.01 37.85 -4.64
C ARG A 448 3.81 37.46 -5.87
N PHE A 449 4.79 38.28 -6.25
CA PHE A 449 5.65 37.98 -7.38
C PHE A 449 6.58 36.79 -7.12
N GLN A 450 7.12 36.64 -5.92
CA GLN A 450 7.91 35.47 -5.53
C GLN A 450 7.10 34.17 -5.62
N ILE A 451 5.84 34.20 -5.17
CA ILE A 451 4.92 33.05 -5.27
C ILE A 451 4.65 32.74 -6.75
N TRP A 452 4.21 33.74 -7.52
CA TRP A 452 3.94 33.57 -8.95
C TRP A 452 5.15 33.06 -9.75
N PHE A 453 6.33 33.60 -9.48
CA PHE A 453 7.57 33.19 -10.14
C PHE A 453 7.99 31.78 -9.70
N GLY A 454 7.86 31.48 -8.40
CA GLY A 454 8.10 30.16 -7.85
C GLY A 454 7.20 29.10 -8.48
N GLU A 455 5.91 29.37 -8.57
CA GLU A 455 4.92 28.55 -9.28
C GLU A 455 5.32 28.29 -10.73
N ARG A 456 5.70 29.33 -11.46
CA ARG A 456 6.15 29.24 -12.85
C ARG A 456 7.38 28.32 -12.95
N MET A 457 8.39 28.54 -12.12
CA MET A 457 9.64 27.78 -12.13
C MET A 457 9.43 26.32 -11.73
N TYR A 458 8.60 26.08 -10.72
CA TYR A 458 8.24 24.74 -10.31
C TYR A 458 7.55 23.98 -11.44
N ARG A 459 6.46 24.52 -11.99
CA ARG A 459 5.70 23.86 -13.06
C ARG A 459 6.52 23.57 -14.31
N THR A 460 7.48 24.44 -14.65
CA THR A 460 8.27 24.30 -15.88
C THR A 460 9.55 23.49 -15.71
N HIS A 461 10.21 23.56 -14.56
CA HIS A 461 11.55 23.01 -14.39
C HIS A 461 11.70 22.07 -13.19
N TRP A 462 11.15 22.41 -12.02
CA TRP A 462 11.42 21.62 -10.81
C TRP A 462 10.46 20.46 -10.62
N ARG A 463 9.24 20.54 -11.15
CA ARG A 463 8.24 19.48 -11.10
C ARG A 463 8.77 18.19 -11.70
N ILE A 464 9.34 18.25 -12.91
CA ILE A 464 9.89 17.07 -13.59
C ILE A 464 11.04 16.44 -12.78
N GLU A 465 11.98 17.24 -12.30
CA GLU A 465 13.12 16.76 -11.50
C GLU A 465 12.66 16.13 -10.18
N THR A 466 11.66 16.73 -9.53
CA THR A 466 11.09 16.22 -8.28
C THR A 466 10.39 14.89 -8.49
N LEU A 467 9.61 14.77 -9.56
CA LEU A 467 8.97 13.51 -9.93
C LEU A 467 9.99 12.43 -10.30
N GLN A 468 11.05 12.78 -11.03
CA GLN A 468 12.15 11.86 -11.33
C GLN A 468 12.93 11.44 -10.08
N PHE A 469 13.14 12.36 -9.15
CA PHE A 469 13.80 12.03 -7.89
C PHE A 469 12.96 11.10 -7.05
N LEU A 470 11.66 11.37 -6.89
CA LEU A 470 10.73 10.50 -6.17
C LEU A 470 10.68 9.10 -6.80
N SER A 471 10.67 9.04 -8.13
CA SER A 471 10.65 7.77 -8.85
C SER A 471 11.96 6.98 -8.73
N ARG A 472 13.13 7.66 -8.67
CA ARG A 472 14.45 7.02 -8.50
C ARG A 472 14.77 6.67 -7.05
N SER A 473 14.37 7.50 -6.11
CA SER A 473 14.72 7.36 -4.68
C SER A 473 13.86 6.29 -3.99
N GLY A 474 12.67 6.00 -4.53
CA GLY A 474 11.72 5.07 -3.93
C GLY A 474 11.12 5.56 -2.61
N LEU A 475 11.39 6.80 -2.21
CA LEU A 475 10.78 7.42 -1.04
C LEU A 475 9.26 7.56 -1.27
N SER A 476 8.47 7.26 -0.24
CA SER A 476 7.06 7.62 -0.28
C SER A 476 6.92 9.15 -0.34
N PHE A 477 5.87 9.63 -1.02
CA PHE A 477 5.64 11.05 -1.16
C PHE A 477 5.52 11.74 0.22
N ASP A 478 4.80 11.11 1.15
CA ASP A 478 4.63 11.63 2.51
C ASP A 478 5.96 11.66 3.29
N HIS A 479 6.80 10.63 3.15
CA HIS A 479 8.13 10.62 3.77
C HIS A 479 9.04 11.70 3.17
N PHE A 480 9.02 11.89 1.85
CA PHE A 480 9.76 12.96 1.18
C PHE A 480 9.32 14.35 1.66
N VAL A 481 8.01 14.60 1.72
CA VAL A 481 7.46 15.87 2.23
C VAL A 481 7.79 16.06 3.71
N ALA A 482 7.74 15.01 4.53
CA ALA A 482 8.13 15.05 5.94
C ALA A 482 9.61 15.43 6.09
N LEU A 483 10.50 14.80 5.32
CA LEU A 483 11.92 15.16 5.32
C LEU A 483 12.14 16.61 4.90
N LEU A 484 11.48 17.09 3.85
CA LEU A 484 11.57 18.49 3.42
C LEU A 484 11.08 19.47 4.52
N LYS A 485 10.08 19.09 5.31
CA LYS A 485 9.55 19.89 6.43
C LYS A 485 10.49 19.89 7.65
N GLU A 486 11.23 18.81 7.87
CA GLU A 486 12.17 18.65 8.98
C GLU A 486 13.56 19.28 8.73
N MET A 487 13.83 19.70 7.50
CA MET A 487 15.12 20.28 7.12
C MET A 487 15.47 21.55 7.91
N PRO A 488 16.75 21.73 8.29
CA PRO A 488 17.18 22.88 9.09
C PRO A 488 16.93 24.20 8.36
N LYS A 489 16.60 25.27 9.12
CA LYS A 489 16.24 26.60 8.58
C LYS A 489 17.26 27.21 7.61
N GLU A 490 18.51 26.77 7.67
CA GLU A 490 19.60 27.21 6.79
C GLU A 490 19.45 26.69 5.36
N GLN A 491 18.76 25.56 5.18
CA GLN A 491 18.44 24.95 3.90
C GLN A 491 16.96 25.16 3.53
N ASN A 492 16.32 26.18 4.12
CA ASN A 492 14.88 26.46 4.06
C ASN A 492 14.30 26.22 2.66
N VAL A 493 13.61 25.09 2.51
CA VAL A 493 12.77 24.83 1.35
C VAL A 493 11.67 25.87 1.36
N PRO A 494 11.50 26.68 0.29
CA PRO A 494 10.49 27.72 0.29
C PRO A 494 9.10 27.14 0.55
N ARG A 495 8.29 27.76 1.41
CA ARG A 495 6.93 27.27 1.73
C ARG A 495 6.07 27.07 0.47
N TRP A 496 6.25 27.94 -0.53
CA TRP A 496 5.53 27.83 -1.80
C TRP A 496 5.89 26.54 -2.56
N TYR A 497 7.12 26.03 -2.43
CA TYR A 497 7.51 24.76 -3.07
C TYR A 497 6.81 23.58 -2.41
N LEU A 498 6.72 23.57 -1.07
CA LEU A 498 5.98 22.54 -0.33
C LEU A 498 4.49 22.54 -0.70
N THR A 499 3.87 23.72 -0.79
CA THR A 499 2.46 23.83 -1.20
C THR A 499 2.23 23.29 -2.61
N LEU A 500 3.08 23.66 -3.58
CA LEU A 500 2.95 23.17 -4.95
C LEU A 500 3.28 21.69 -5.10
N LEU A 501 4.20 21.19 -4.28
CA LEU A 501 4.51 19.77 -4.23
C LEU A 501 3.31 18.98 -3.72
N GLU A 502 2.67 19.45 -2.64
CA GLU A 502 1.43 18.88 -2.09
C GLU A 502 0.28 18.92 -3.13
N GLU A 503 0.16 19.98 -3.93
CA GLU A 503 -0.78 20.04 -5.07
C GLU A 503 -0.48 18.97 -6.15
N ASP A 504 0.79 18.59 -6.34
CA ASP A 504 1.22 17.59 -7.32
C ASP A 504 1.25 16.15 -6.76
N ARG A 505 0.70 15.90 -5.56
CA ARG A 505 0.70 14.60 -4.89
C ARG A 505 0.26 13.44 -5.80
N VAL A 506 -0.83 13.62 -6.55
CA VAL A 506 -1.35 12.61 -7.50
C VAL A 506 -0.33 12.27 -8.59
N LEU A 507 0.43 13.25 -9.08
CA LEU A 507 1.47 13.02 -10.08
C LEU A 507 2.70 12.36 -9.50
N ALA A 508 3.04 12.66 -8.25
CA ALA A 508 4.10 11.97 -7.54
C ALA A 508 3.78 10.48 -7.36
N LEU A 509 2.54 10.16 -6.98
CA LEU A 509 2.07 8.77 -6.91
C LEU A 509 2.10 8.09 -8.28
N PHE A 510 1.73 8.81 -9.33
CA PHE A 510 1.83 8.32 -10.69
C PHE A 510 3.28 8.06 -11.12
N ALA A 511 4.19 8.99 -10.90
CA ALA A 511 5.61 8.85 -11.24
C ALA A 511 6.25 7.66 -10.51
N ARG A 512 5.84 7.43 -9.26
CA ARG A 512 6.18 6.23 -8.49
C ARG A 512 5.62 4.98 -9.19
N ALA A 513 4.33 4.96 -9.53
CA ALA A 513 3.71 3.83 -10.20
C ALA A 513 4.34 3.47 -11.56
N GLN A 514 4.76 4.45 -12.37
CA GLN A 514 5.46 4.18 -13.64
C GLN A 514 6.79 3.46 -13.47
N CYS A 515 7.51 3.76 -12.38
CA CYS A 515 8.74 3.04 -12.05
C CYS A 515 8.46 1.59 -11.65
N LEU A 516 7.29 1.33 -11.06
CA LEU A 516 6.88 0.00 -10.60
C LEU A 516 6.44 -0.91 -11.76
N THR A 517 5.91 -0.37 -12.85
CA THR A 517 5.37 -1.14 -13.99
C THR A 517 6.40 -1.45 -15.09
N GLY A 518 7.70 -1.31 -14.80
CA GLY A 518 8.78 -1.87 -15.63
C GLY A 518 9.14 -1.12 -16.92
N ASP A 519 8.44 -0.04 -17.28
CA ASP A 519 8.67 0.72 -18.53
C ASP A 519 9.92 1.64 -18.49
N TRP A 520 10.71 1.57 -17.42
CA TRP A 520 11.93 2.36 -17.21
C TRP A 520 12.92 2.28 -18.38
N TRP A 521 12.98 1.14 -19.08
CA TRP A 521 13.85 0.93 -20.24
C TRP A 521 13.44 1.75 -21.47
N ARG A 522 12.14 1.95 -21.73
CA ARG A 522 11.66 2.71 -22.89
C ARG A 522 11.83 4.21 -22.71
N TRP A 523 11.73 4.69 -21.47
CA TRP A 523 11.92 6.10 -21.15
C TRP A 523 13.40 6.53 -21.32
N ARG A 524 14.36 5.63 -21.03
CA ARG A 524 15.80 5.86 -21.22
C ARG A 524 16.21 5.96 -22.70
N SER A 525 15.56 5.21 -23.60
CA SER A 525 15.89 5.22 -25.04
C SER A 525 15.41 6.45 -25.80
N GLY A 526 14.42 7.20 -25.28
CA GLY A 526 13.89 8.40 -25.94
C GLY A 526 14.68 9.70 -25.68
N TYR A 527 15.66 9.67 -24.78
CA TYR A 527 16.48 10.84 -24.40
C TYR A 527 17.96 10.71 -24.74
N LEU A 528 18.39 9.55 -25.27
CA LEU A 528 19.74 9.32 -25.80
C LEU A 528 19.75 9.23 -27.34
N SER A 529 18.70 9.71 -28.00
CA SER A 529 18.62 9.92 -29.45
C SER A 529 18.50 11.40 -29.77
#